data_AF-A0A3L7JK05-F1
#
_entry.id   AF-A0A3L7JK05-F1
#
_cell.length_a   1.000
_cell.length_b   1.000
_cell.length_c   1.000
_cell.angle_alpha   90.00
_cell.angle_beta   90.00
_cell.angle_gamma   90.00
#
_symmetry.space_group_name_H-M   'P 1'
#
loop_
_entity.id
_entity.type
_entity.pdbx_description
1 polymer ?
#
loop_
_entity_poly.entity_id
_entity_poly.type
_entity_poly.pdbx_seq_one_letter_code
_entity_poly.pdbx_strand_id
1 'polypeptide(L)'
;MEKLQSSTVLRRYVDLDRTSVDDYIQNGIYGEKQTKPGERKKFLGTIRERVVVALTKRQIRERKVLNELEGIMRNHKKAKLLLNGEMDYTYLSPFIKLSNKYEIPFSIVNDAQTTTEIGLVLAYDHAVDIEQIYIESDIAKVESSEQKKNKKKNNSLFGKLFRKKRSR
;
A
#
# COMPACT_ATOMS: atom_id res chain seq x y z
N MET A 1 -13.04 45.87 -45.23
CA MET A 1 -12.73 45.42 -43.85
C MET A 1 -13.86 44.48 -43.41
N GLU A 2 -13.55 43.48 -42.57
CA GLU A 2 -14.45 42.43 -42.07
C GLU A 2 -14.90 41.30 -43.03
N LYS A 3 -14.03 40.32 -43.34
CA LYS A 3 -14.48 38.91 -43.61
C LYS A 3 -13.36 37.87 -43.38
N LEU A 4 -12.51 38.04 -42.37
CA LEU A 4 -11.39 37.10 -42.14
C LEU A 4 -11.19 36.64 -40.69
N GLN A 5 -12.07 36.98 -39.75
CA GLN A 5 -11.92 36.60 -38.33
C GLN A 5 -12.87 35.46 -37.87
N SER A 6 -13.84 35.03 -38.68
CA SER A 6 -14.84 34.03 -38.25
C SER A 6 -14.46 32.55 -38.45
N SER A 7 -13.51 32.22 -39.33
CA SER A 7 -13.20 30.80 -39.63
C SER A 7 -12.29 30.14 -38.58
N THR A 8 -11.46 30.92 -37.88
CA THR A 8 -10.53 30.41 -36.85
C THR A 8 -11.26 30.03 -35.55
N VAL A 9 -12.35 30.72 -35.22
CA VAL A 9 -13.10 30.49 -33.97
C VAL A 9 -13.97 29.23 -34.08
N LEU A 10 -14.54 28.96 -35.25
CA LEU A 10 -15.37 27.78 -35.47
C LEU A 10 -14.58 26.46 -35.50
N ARG A 11 -13.30 26.50 -35.89
CA ARG A 11 -12.45 25.29 -35.91
C ARG A 11 -12.06 24.84 -34.50
N ARG A 12 -11.99 25.75 -33.52
CA ARG A 12 -11.74 25.40 -32.10
C ARG A 12 -12.94 24.75 -31.41
N TYR A 13 -14.15 24.93 -31.92
CA TYR A 13 -15.35 24.38 -31.27
C TYR A 13 -15.59 22.89 -31.59
N VAL A 14 -15.01 22.37 -32.68
CA VAL A 14 -15.22 20.99 -33.13
C VAL A 14 -14.25 19.99 -32.46
N ASP A 15 -13.15 20.46 -31.88
CA ASP A 15 -12.15 19.62 -31.21
C ASP A 15 -12.42 19.39 -29.71
N LEU A 16 -13.31 20.16 -29.08
CA LEU A 16 -13.56 20.06 -27.63
C LEU A 16 -14.46 18.88 -27.22
N ASP A 17 -15.16 18.25 -28.18
CA ASP A 17 -16.23 17.27 -27.90
C ASP A 17 -15.91 15.83 -28.37
N ARG A 18 -14.76 15.61 -29.03
CA ARG A 18 -14.33 14.26 -29.47
C ARG A 18 -13.60 13.49 -28.38
N THR A 19 -12.82 14.17 -27.55
CA THR A 19 -12.06 13.54 -26.47
C THR A 19 -12.95 12.93 -25.38
N SER A 20 -14.12 13.51 -25.11
CA SER A 20 -15.04 13.01 -24.07
C SER A 20 -15.78 11.74 -24.50
N VAL A 21 -16.18 11.64 -25.76
CA VAL A 21 -16.95 10.51 -26.30
C VAL A 21 -16.06 9.30 -26.55
N ASP A 22 -14.87 9.49 -27.11
CA ASP A 22 -13.89 8.41 -27.30
C ASP A 22 -13.44 7.80 -25.96
N ASP A 23 -13.21 8.64 -24.94
CA ASP A 23 -12.88 8.17 -23.59
C ASP A 23 -14.04 7.37 -22.98
N TYR A 24 -15.30 7.78 -23.22
CA TYR A 24 -16.49 7.07 -22.72
C TYR A 24 -16.70 5.71 -23.41
N ILE A 25 -16.47 5.64 -24.72
CA ILE A 25 -16.55 4.40 -25.51
C ILE A 25 -15.40 3.46 -25.11
N GLN A 26 -14.18 3.98 -24.91
CA GLN A 26 -13.05 3.19 -24.44
C GLN A 26 -13.26 2.65 -23.03
N ASN A 27 -13.78 3.46 -22.09
CA ASN A 27 -14.08 2.99 -20.73
C ASN A 27 -15.21 1.95 -20.70
N GLY A 28 -16.18 2.03 -21.62
CA GLY A 28 -17.23 1.02 -21.76
C GLY A 28 -16.72 -0.34 -22.28
N ILE A 29 -15.64 -0.34 -23.07
CA ILE A 29 -15.02 -1.55 -23.64
C ILE A 29 -13.93 -2.13 -22.71
N TYR A 30 -13.14 -1.28 -22.06
CA TYR A 30 -11.96 -1.68 -21.27
C TYR A 30 -12.18 -1.64 -19.74
N GLY A 31 -13.35 -1.18 -19.30
CA GLY A 31 -13.60 -0.83 -17.89
C GLY A 31 -12.84 0.44 -17.48
N GLU A 32 -13.21 1.03 -16.35
CA GLU A 32 -12.47 2.18 -15.80
C GLU A 32 -11.01 1.80 -15.55
N LYS A 33 -10.07 2.57 -16.12
CA LYS A 33 -8.63 2.37 -15.89
C LYS A 33 -8.33 2.48 -14.39
N GLN A 34 -7.99 1.35 -13.76
CA GLN A 34 -7.63 1.34 -12.35
C GLN A 34 -6.33 2.09 -12.11
N THR A 35 -6.33 2.97 -11.11
CA THR A 35 -5.12 3.64 -10.63
C THR A 35 -4.22 2.65 -9.88
N LYS A 36 -2.89 2.73 -10.12
CA LYS A 36 -1.85 1.94 -9.44
C LYS A 36 -2.12 0.42 -9.42
N PRO A 37 -2.20 -0.25 -10.60
CA PRO A 37 -2.57 -1.66 -10.68
C PRO A 37 -1.63 -2.59 -9.89
N GLY A 38 -0.33 -2.27 -9.82
CA GLY A 38 0.62 -3.06 -9.02
C GLY A 38 0.32 -3.05 -7.52
N GLU A 39 -0.09 -1.91 -6.97
CA GLU A 39 -0.48 -1.81 -5.56
C GLU A 39 -1.77 -2.58 -5.29
N ARG A 40 -2.76 -2.45 -6.16
CA ARG A 40 -4.03 -3.18 -6.06
C ARG A 40 -3.84 -4.68 -6.09
N LYS A 41 -2.95 -5.16 -6.96
CA LYS A 41 -2.56 -6.57 -6.98
C LYS A 41 -1.93 -7.00 -5.65
N LYS A 42 -1.02 -6.19 -5.11
CA LYS A 42 -0.30 -6.51 -3.86
C LYS A 42 -1.22 -6.49 -2.63
N PHE A 43 -2.07 -5.47 -2.51
CA PHE A 43 -2.85 -5.17 -1.30
C PHE A 43 -4.34 -5.54 -1.44
N LEU A 44 -4.64 -6.67 -2.09
CA LEU A 44 -6.00 -7.23 -2.13
C LEU A 44 -7.06 -6.24 -2.68
N GLY A 45 -6.71 -5.50 -3.73
CA GLY A 45 -7.60 -4.56 -4.43
C GLY A 45 -7.55 -3.11 -3.91
N THR A 46 -6.85 -2.82 -2.80
CA THR A 46 -6.64 -1.44 -2.32
C THR A 46 -5.29 -0.87 -2.73
N ILE A 47 -5.05 0.40 -2.41
CA ILE A 47 -3.80 1.13 -2.71
C ILE A 47 -3.07 1.50 -1.41
N ARG A 48 -1.76 1.71 -1.50
CA ARG A 48 -0.85 1.81 -0.35
C ARG A 48 -1.21 2.91 0.63
N GLU A 49 -1.64 4.07 0.13
CA GLU A 49 -2.03 5.24 0.94
C GLU A 49 -3.23 4.97 1.87
N ARG A 50 -4.05 3.95 1.58
CA ARG A 50 -5.24 3.59 2.38
C ARG A 50 -4.97 2.54 3.45
N VAL A 51 -3.82 1.90 3.40
CA VAL A 51 -3.49 0.73 4.23
C VAL A 51 -3.13 1.18 5.63
N VAL A 52 -3.77 0.57 6.63
CA VAL A 52 -3.42 0.70 8.05
C VAL A 52 -2.42 -0.38 8.43
N VAL A 53 -2.72 -1.63 8.12
CA VAL A 53 -1.83 -2.76 8.37
C VAL A 53 -1.99 -3.82 7.28
N ALA A 54 -0.89 -4.44 6.90
CA ALA A 54 -0.85 -5.56 5.97
C ALA A 54 -0.10 -6.74 6.61
N LEU A 55 -0.74 -7.91 6.59
CA LEU A 55 -0.20 -9.15 7.13
C LEU A 55 0.07 -10.15 6.02
N THR A 56 1.24 -10.78 6.08
CA THR A 56 1.61 -11.85 5.15
C THR A 56 0.85 -13.14 5.46
N LYS A 57 0.71 -14.00 4.45
CA LYS A 57 0.17 -15.38 4.60
C LYS A 57 0.91 -16.17 5.69
N ARG A 58 2.22 -15.91 5.88
CA ARG A 58 3.04 -16.54 6.94
C ARG A 58 2.62 -16.05 8.33
N GLN A 59 2.50 -14.75 8.51
CA GLN A 59 2.11 -14.12 9.78
C GLN A 59 0.70 -14.52 10.24
N ILE A 60 -0.24 -14.71 9.33
CA ILE A 60 -1.60 -15.14 9.67
C ILE A 60 -1.64 -16.51 10.36
N ARG A 61 -0.66 -17.38 10.08
CA ARG A 61 -0.54 -18.69 10.74
C ARG A 61 -0.01 -18.57 12.16
N GLU A 62 0.54 -17.42 12.55
CA GLU A 62 1.10 -17.17 13.87
C GLU A 62 0.04 -16.60 14.82
N ARG A 63 -0.15 -17.23 15.98
CA ARG A 63 -1.17 -16.78 16.96
C ARG A 63 -0.91 -15.39 17.54
N LYS A 64 0.35 -14.94 17.61
CA LYS A 64 0.74 -13.65 18.19
C LYS A 64 0.13 -12.46 17.44
N VAL A 65 0.06 -12.56 16.11
CA VAL A 65 -0.40 -11.50 15.20
C VAL A 65 -1.86 -11.16 15.41
N LEU A 66 -2.68 -12.11 15.87
CA LEU A 66 -4.10 -11.88 16.13
C LEU A 66 -4.31 -10.83 17.24
N ASN A 67 -3.50 -10.85 18.30
CA ASN A 67 -3.61 -9.92 19.42
C ASN A 67 -3.16 -8.51 19.03
N GLU A 68 -2.13 -8.40 18.21
CA GLU A 68 -1.65 -7.11 17.72
C GLU A 68 -2.67 -6.47 16.78
N LEU A 69 -3.26 -7.26 15.88
CA LEU A 69 -4.33 -6.80 15.02
C LEU A 69 -5.56 -6.36 15.84
N GLU A 70 -5.91 -7.06 16.91
CA GLU A 70 -6.99 -6.65 17.82
C GLU A 70 -6.77 -5.25 18.38
N GLY A 71 -5.54 -4.92 18.81
CA GLY A 71 -5.19 -3.58 19.28
C GLY A 71 -5.37 -2.52 18.20
N ILE A 72 -4.94 -2.81 16.97
CA ILE A 72 -5.09 -1.90 15.82
C ILE A 72 -6.58 -1.71 15.48
N MET A 73 -7.35 -2.79 15.39
CA MET A 73 -8.79 -2.75 15.05
C MET A 73 -9.61 -1.90 16.03
N ARG A 74 -9.26 -1.92 17.33
CA ARG A 74 -9.90 -1.05 18.34
C ARG A 74 -9.77 0.43 18.03
N ASN A 75 -8.63 0.84 17.47
CA ASN A 75 -8.34 2.24 17.11
C ASN A 75 -8.87 2.61 15.71
N HIS A 76 -9.16 1.62 14.86
CA HIS A 76 -9.52 1.80 13.45
C HIS A 76 -10.89 1.19 13.09
N LYS A 77 -11.92 1.46 13.89
CA LYS A 77 -13.27 0.88 13.71
C LYS A 77 -13.96 1.17 12.37
N LYS A 78 -13.58 2.27 11.71
CA LYS A 78 -14.13 2.66 10.40
C LYS A 78 -13.39 2.03 9.21
N ALA A 79 -12.30 1.31 9.46
CA ALA A 79 -11.58 0.60 8.41
C ALA A 79 -12.36 -0.65 7.97
N LYS A 80 -11.90 -1.26 6.89
CA LYS A 80 -12.41 -2.50 6.32
C LYS A 80 -11.31 -3.56 6.29
N LEU A 81 -11.67 -4.78 6.65
CA LEU A 81 -10.76 -5.92 6.60
C LEU A 81 -10.86 -6.63 5.24
N LEU A 82 -9.76 -6.74 4.51
CA LEU A 82 -9.64 -7.47 3.26
C LEU A 82 -8.88 -8.76 3.53
N LEU A 83 -9.42 -9.89 3.12
CA LEU A 83 -8.89 -11.23 3.37
C LEU A 83 -8.59 -11.91 2.05
N ASN A 84 -7.42 -12.52 1.92
CA ASN A 84 -7.04 -13.26 0.72
C ASN A 84 -7.77 -14.61 0.70
N GLY A 85 -8.71 -14.79 -0.23
CA GLY A 85 -9.50 -16.02 -0.30
C GLY A 85 -8.80 -17.21 -0.98
N GLU A 86 -7.55 -17.06 -1.43
CA GLU A 86 -6.69 -18.21 -1.74
C GLU A 86 -6.27 -18.97 -0.48
N MET A 87 -6.38 -18.35 0.71
CA MET A 87 -6.05 -19.00 1.98
C MET A 87 -7.19 -19.88 2.46
N ASP A 88 -6.83 -21.00 3.10
CA ASP A 88 -7.80 -21.86 3.77
C ASP A 88 -8.58 -21.08 4.85
N TYR A 89 -9.89 -21.26 4.85
CA TYR A 89 -10.81 -20.60 5.76
C TYR A 89 -10.46 -20.82 7.24
N THR A 90 -9.85 -21.97 7.59
CA THR A 90 -9.41 -22.26 8.96
C THR A 90 -8.44 -21.19 9.49
N TYR A 91 -7.57 -20.64 8.64
CA TYR A 91 -6.65 -19.56 9.01
C TYR A 91 -7.33 -18.18 9.03
N LEU A 92 -8.36 -17.96 8.21
CA LEU A 92 -9.06 -16.67 8.12
C LEU A 92 -10.15 -16.52 9.19
N SER A 93 -10.75 -17.63 9.63
CA SER A 93 -11.88 -17.64 10.56
C SER A 93 -11.63 -16.90 11.89
N PRO A 94 -10.43 -16.92 12.51
CA PRO A 94 -10.16 -16.14 13.71
C PRO A 94 -10.21 -14.63 13.45
N PHE A 95 -9.73 -14.19 12.28
CA PHE A 95 -9.72 -12.78 11.88
C PHE A 95 -11.12 -12.27 11.53
N ILE A 96 -11.96 -13.11 10.92
CA ILE A 96 -13.38 -12.82 10.68
C ILE A 96 -14.14 -12.70 12.00
N LYS A 97 -13.90 -13.61 12.95
CA LYS A 97 -14.49 -13.50 14.30
C LYS A 97 -14.07 -12.20 14.98
N LEU A 98 -12.80 -11.81 14.82
CA LEU A 98 -12.27 -10.58 15.36
C LEU A 98 -12.91 -9.34 14.70
N SER A 99 -13.08 -9.33 13.38
CA SER A 99 -13.76 -8.22 12.69
C SER A 99 -15.20 -8.07 13.15
N ASN A 100 -15.93 -9.19 13.29
CA ASN A 100 -17.30 -9.18 13.79
C ASN A 100 -17.39 -8.65 15.24
N LYS A 101 -16.43 -9.02 16.10
CA LYS A 101 -16.36 -8.53 17.50
C LYS A 101 -16.24 -7.01 17.58
N TYR A 102 -15.58 -6.37 16.61
CA TYR A 102 -15.39 -4.92 16.56
C TYR A 102 -16.31 -4.21 15.55
N GLU A 103 -17.28 -4.93 14.99
CA GLU A 103 -18.21 -4.42 13.97
C GLU A 103 -17.49 -3.83 12.75
N ILE A 104 -16.31 -4.37 12.43
CA ILE A 104 -15.52 -3.97 11.27
C ILE A 104 -15.98 -4.80 10.07
N PRO A 105 -16.40 -4.17 8.96
CA PRO A 105 -16.78 -4.89 7.76
C PRO A 105 -15.57 -5.63 7.19
N PHE A 106 -15.81 -6.83 6.64
CA PHE A 106 -14.78 -7.60 5.97
C PHE A 106 -15.18 -7.99 4.54
N SER A 107 -14.20 -8.33 3.72
CA SER A 107 -14.43 -8.92 2.39
C SER A 107 -13.34 -9.92 2.06
N ILE A 108 -13.75 -11.05 1.48
CA ILE A 108 -12.85 -12.06 0.95
C ILE A 108 -12.59 -11.70 -0.51
N VAL A 109 -11.33 -11.50 -0.84
CA VAL A 109 -10.86 -11.10 -2.17
C VAL A 109 -10.31 -12.33 -2.87
N ASN A 110 -10.98 -12.72 -3.95
CA ASN A 110 -10.57 -13.76 -4.86
C ASN A 110 -10.21 -13.11 -6.20
N ASP A 111 -8.91 -13.00 -6.47
CA ASP A 111 -8.42 -12.54 -7.77
C ASP A 111 -7.57 -13.64 -8.38
N ALA A 112 -8.17 -14.41 -9.30
CA ALA A 112 -7.48 -15.50 -10.00
C ALA A 112 -6.30 -15.02 -10.86
N GLN A 113 -6.20 -13.72 -11.14
CA GLN A 113 -5.15 -13.13 -11.98
C GLN A 113 -3.96 -12.60 -11.16
N THR A 114 -4.00 -12.74 -9.83
CA THR A 114 -3.02 -12.11 -8.95
C THR A 114 -2.62 -13.01 -7.79
N THR A 115 -1.35 -13.40 -7.77
CA THR A 115 -0.73 -14.04 -6.61
C THR A 115 -0.02 -13.00 -5.76
N THR A 116 -0.42 -12.87 -4.49
CA THR A 116 0.23 -12.01 -3.50
C THR A 116 0.61 -12.81 -2.24
N GLU A 117 1.70 -12.41 -1.59
CA GLU A 117 2.10 -12.95 -0.28
C GLU A 117 1.29 -12.35 0.87
N ILE A 118 0.51 -11.30 0.60
CA ILE A 118 -0.39 -10.69 1.57
C ILE A 118 -1.60 -11.59 1.77
N GLY A 119 -1.90 -11.89 3.02
CA GLY A 119 -3.07 -12.69 3.40
C GLY A 119 -4.21 -11.82 3.94
N LEU A 120 -3.91 -10.65 4.50
CA LEU A 120 -4.90 -9.77 5.11
C LEU A 120 -4.43 -8.32 5.06
N VAL A 121 -5.36 -7.40 4.82
CA VAL A 121 -5.15 -5.95 4.85
C VAL A 121 -6.26 -5.29 5.64
N LEU A 122 -5.93 -4.40 6.58
CA LEU A 122 -6.89 -3.45 7.15
C LEU A 122 -6.69 -2.11 6.43
N ALA A 123 -7.73 -1.57 5.82
CA ALA A 123 -7.63 -0.34 5.03
C ALA A 123 -8.87 0.53 5.13
N TYR A 124 -8.69 1.83 4.92
CA TYR A 124 -9.79 2.77 4.74
C TYR A 124 -10.21 2.87 3.28
N ASP A 125 -11.33 3.54 3.04
CA ASP A 125 -11.77 3.98 1.71
C ASP A 125 -11.07 5.27 1.25
N HIS A 126 -10.44 5.99 2.19
CA HIS A 126 -9.67 7.22 1.99
C HIS A 126 -8.18 7.06 2.36
N ALA A 127 -7.34 8.01 1.92
CA ALA A 127 -5.92 8.03 2.21
C ALA A 127 -5.64 8.36 3.69
N VAL A 128 -4.71 7.62 4.29
CA VAL A 128 -4.24 7.76 5.67
C VAL A 128 -2.70 7.83 5.79
N ASP A 129 -1.97 7.48 4.72
CA ASP A 129 -0.52 7.69 4.56
C ASP A 129 0.35 7.22 5.72
N ILE A 130 -0.03 6.10 6.34
CA ILE A 130 0.76 5.48 7.43
C ILE A 130 2.04 4.90 6.84
N GLU A 131 3.22 5.30 7.34
CA GLU A 131 4.52 4.85 6.80
C GLU A 131 4.82 3.38 7.10
N GLN A 132 4.61 2.92 8.34
CA GLN A 132 4.87 1.55 8.75
C GLN A 132 3.56 0.76 8.85
N ILE A 133 3.31 -0.07 7.82
CA ILE A 133 2.08 -0.89 7.72
C ILE A 133 2.34 -2.38 7.96
N TYR A 134 3.60 -2.78 8.11
CA TYR A 134 3.96 -4.16 8.35
C TYR A 134 4.26 -4.36 9.83
N ILE A 135 3.70 -5.43 10.38
CA ILE A 135 4.08 -5.89 11.70
C ILE A 135 5.45 -6.57 11.58
N GLU A 136 6.44 -6.05 12.31
CA GLU A 136 7.75 -6.70 12.39
C GLU A 136 7.64 -7.92 13.30
N SER A 137 7.57 -9.12 12.72
CA SER A 137 7.77 -10.34 13.52
C SER A 137 9.25 -10.51 13.82
N ASP A 138 9.58 -11.20 14.93
CA ASP A 138 10.94 -11.50 15.37
C ASP A 138 11.83 -12.09 14.25
N ILE A 139 11.21 -12.72 13.24
CA ILE A 139 11.82 -13.36 12.08
C ILE A 139 12.41 -12.31 11.09
N ALA A 140 11.76 -11.16 10.90
CA ALA A 140 12.25 -10.08 10.02
C ALA A 140 13.49 -9.38 10.58
N LYS A 141 13.74 -9.50 11.88
CA LYS A 141 14.96 -8.99 12.53
C LYS A 141 16.21 -9.79 12.15
N VAL A 142 16.03 -11.06 11.78
CA VAL A 142 17.15 -11.95 11.40
C VAL A 142 17.62 -11.60 9.98
N GLU A 143 16.72 -11.38 9.03
CA GLU A 143 17.07 -11.04 7.64
C GLU A 143 17.61 -9.60 7.48
N SER A 144 17.15 -8.67 8.31
CA SER A 144 17.63 -7.26 8.28
C SER A 144 18.95 -7.04 9.03
N SER A 145 19.44 -8.02 9.79
CA SER A 145 20.70 -7.92 10.54
C SER A 145 21.92 -8.54 9.85
N GLU A 146 21.74 -9.34 8.79
CA GLU A 146 22.86 -9.90 8.02
C GLU A 146 23.43 -8.96 6.95
N GLN A 147 22.70 -7.91 6.55
CA GLN A 147 23.20 -6.90 5.59
C GLN A 147 23.91 -5.69 6.22
N LYS A 148 23.99 -5.59 7.55
CA LYS A 148 24.70 -4.49 8.26
C LYS A 148 26.07 -4.85 8.84
N LYS A 149 26.69 -5.96 8.45
CA LYS A 149 28.05 -6.34 8.91
C LYS A 149 29.21 -6.07 7.92
N ASN A 150 28.95 -5.49 6.75
CA ASN A 150 30.00 -5.09 5.80
C ASN A 150 29.99 -3.57 5.50
N LYS A 151 30.18 -2.75 6.55
CA LYS A 151 30.68 -1.36 6.42
C LYS A 151 31.05 -0.80 7.80
N LYS A 152 32.18 -1.25 8.35
CA LYS A 152 32.94 -0.52 9.39
C LYS A 152 34.31 -1.18 9.65
N LYS A 153 35.24 -0.98 8.72
CA LYS A 153 36.65 -0.74 9.03
C LYS A 153 37.11 0.32 8.05
N ASN A 154 37.26 1.54 8.56
CA ASN A 154 38.14 2.63 8.10
C ASN A 154 37.95 3.81 9.07
N ASN A 155 38.11 3.57 10.38
CA ASN A 155 38.40 4.64 11.32
C ASN A 155 39.92 4.70 11.50
N SER A 156 40.60 5.17 10.46
CA SER A 156 41.93 5.73 10.54
C SER A 156 41.87 6.93 9.61
N LEU A 157 42.09 8.15 10.13
CA LEU A 157 42.43 9.41 9.43
C LEU A 157 41.91 10.70 10.13
N PHE A 158 41.04 10.63 11.15
CA PHE A 158 40.61 11.84 11.89
C PHE A 158 41.32 12.08 13.24
N GLY A 159 42.39 11.35 13.54
CA GLY A 159 43.09 11.45 14.83
C GLY A 159 44.25 12.45 14.93
N LYS A 160 44.50 13.32 13.93
CA LYS A 160 45.73 14.14 13.89
C LYS A 160 45.57 15.62 13.54
N LEU A 161 44.40 16.21 13.77
CA LEU A 161 44.28 17.68 13.82
C LEU A 161 43.78 18.06 15.22
N PHE A 162 44.43 19.07 15.81
CA PHE A 162 44.21 19.63 17.16
C PHE A 162 45.11 19.12 18.29
N ARG A 163 46.38 19.58 18.28
CA ARG A 163 46.95 20.22 19.48
C ARG A 163 48.03 21.24 19.09
N LYS A 164 47.68 22.54 19.13
CA LYS A 164 48.60 23.70 19.07
C LYS A 164 48.66 24.35 20.45
N LYS A 165 49.88 24.77 20.84
CA LYS A 165 50.31 25.56 22.03
C LYS A 165 50.25 24.80 23.37
N ARG A 166 51.25 24.85 24.27
CA ARG A 166 52.30 25.86 24.59
C ARG A 166 53.44 25.21 25.41
N SER A 167 54.63 25.84 25.41
CA SER A 167 55.61 25.95 26.51
C SER A 167 57.06 25.57 26.12
N ARG A 168 57.86 26.55 25.71
CA ARG A 168 58.96 27.17 26.48
C ARG A 168 59.44 28.42 25.75
#